data_AF-A0A951PLS3-F1
#
_entry.id   AF-A0A951PLS3-F1
#
_cell.length_a   1.000
_cell.length_b   1.000
_cell.length_c   1.000
_cell.angle_alpha   90.00
_cell.angle_beta   90.00
_cell.angle_gamma   90.00
#
_symmetry.space_group_name_H-M   'P 1'
#
loop_
_entity.id
_entity.type
_entity.pdbx_description
1 polymer ?
#
loop_
_entity_poly.entity_id
_entity_poly.type
_entity_poly.pdbx_seq_one_letter_code
_entity_poly.pdbx_strand_id
1 'polypeptide(L)'
;MLSILTVFIPQLALAQTPLAPKPASEPLELELLELDAPPPGRDLITANTISATEVAIPSLWWAKEQFNVVGGKLINNWIAYQDEKRIDMVVNAQLWTLLDYLGRYRFVNNFGTVARDYEYDVRVFNQQGERLATYTCNYTPELPVCELEVVASFGQDSLSVPRQ
;
A
#
# COMPACT_ATOMS: atom_id res chain seq x y z
N MET A 1 27.86 -10.35 -57.27
CA MET A 1 27.19 -10.83 -56.05
C MET A 1 26.54 -9.62 -55.39
N LEU A 2 25.21 -9.59 -55.25
CA LEU A 2 24.49 -8.49 -54.59
C LEU A 2 24.61 -8.64 -53.07
N SER A 3 25.05 -7.59 -52.38
CA SER A 3 24.98 -7.46 -50.92
C SER A 3 23.55 -7.13 -50.50
N ILE A 4 22.98 -7.95 -49.62
CA ILE A 4 21.67 -7.71 -49.00
C ILE A 4 21.91 -6.90 -47.72
N LEU A 5 21.39 -5.66 -47.68
CA LEU A 5 21.28 -4.87 -46.45
C LEU A 5 20.09 -5.38 -45.63
N THR A 6 20.34 -6.01 -44.49
CA THR A 6 19.33 -6.31 -43.49
C THR A 6 18.95 -5.04 -42.73
N VAL A 7 17.74 -4.54 -42.96
CA VAL A 7 17.13 -3.46 -42.19
C VAL A 7 16.51 -4.07 -40.92
N PHE A 8 17.01 -3.67 -39.76
CA PHE A 8 16.39 -3.97 -38.47
C PHE A 8 15.18 -3.06 -38.26
N ILE A 9 13.97 -3.63 -38.31
CA ILE A 9 12.74 -2.94 -37.90
C ILE A 9 12.60 -3.14 -36.38
N PRO A 10 12.49 -2.08 -35.58
CA PRO A 10 12.27 -2.22 -34.14
C PRO A 10 10.88 -2.82 -33.92
N GLN A 11 10.81 -3.93 -33.17
CA GLN A 11 9.54 -4.50 -32.76
C GLN A 11 8.87 -3.53 -31.77
N LEU A 12 7.68 -3.05 -32.12
CA LEU A 12 6.81 -2.34 -31.19
C LEU A 12 6.37 -3.32 -30.11
N ALA A 13 6.77 -3.09 -28.86
CA ALA A 13 6.24 -3.83 -27.72
C ALA A 13 4.81 -3.36 -27.44
N LEU A 14 3.88 -4.31 -27.31
CA LEU A 14 2.54 -4.03 -26.80
C LEU A 14 2.62 -3.93 -25.27
N ALA A 15 1.98 -2.90 -24.70
CA ALA A 15 1.81 -2.80 -23.26
C ALA A 15 0.96 -3.97 -22.76
N GLN A 16 1.46 -4.72 -21.77
CA GLN A 16 0.70 -5.79 -21.14
C GLN A 16 -0.41 -5.17 -20.27
N THR A 17 -1.59 -5.79 -20.28
CA THR A 17 -2.67 -5.40 -19.36
C THR A 17 -2.20 -5.66 -17.92
N PRO A 18 -2.33 -4.68 -17.00
CA PRO A 18 -2.02 -4.90 -15.59
C PRO A 18 -2.81 -6.10 -15.08
N LEU A 19 -2.12 -7.05 -14.45
CA LEU A 19 -2.74 -8.30 -14.00
C LEU A 19 -3.39 -8.15 -12.60
N ALA A 20 -2.98 -7.13 -11.86
CA ALA A 20 -3.62 -6.70 -10.61
C ALA A 20 -4.78 -5.73 -10.91
N PRO A 21 -5.84 -5.72 -10.07
CA PRO A 21 -6.93 -4.79 -10.22
C PRO A 21 -6.48 -3.38 -9.85
N LYS A 22 -7.22 -2.38 -10.35
CA LYS A 22 -6.98 -0.99 -9.98
C LYS A 22 -7.32 -0.78 -8.49
N PRO A 23 -6.49 -0.05 -7.73
CA PRO A 23 -6.79 0.26 -6.33
C PRO A 23 -8.10 1.02 -6.17
N ALA A 24 -8.81 0.74 -5.07
CA ALA A 24 -10.04 1.40 -4.69
C ALA A 24 -9.86 2.94 -4.61
N SER A 25 -10.82 3.70 -5.14
CA SER A 25 -10.72 5.16 -5.34
C SER A 25 -11.43 5.99 -4.28
N GLU A 26 -12.15 5.37 -3.36
CA GLU A 26 -12.86 6.04 -2.28
C GLU A 26 -11.86 6.81 -1.40
N PRO A 27 -12.22 8.03 -0.93
CA PRO A 27 -11.36 8.79 -0.03
C PRO A 27 -11.21 8.09 1.33
N LEU A 28 -10.22 8.52 2.11
CA LEU A 28 -10.06 8.11 3.50
C LEU A 28 -11.18 8.70 4.37
N GLU A 29 -11.83 7.88 5.19
CA GLU A 29 -12.86 8.28 6.15
C GLU A 29 -12.20 8.79 7.45
N LEU A 30 -11.74 10.04 7.42
CA LEU A 30 -10.97 10.68 8.50
C LEU A 30 -11.75 10.72 9.83
N GLU A 31 -13.07 10.81 9.77
CA GLU A 31 -13.95 10.87 10.93
C GLU A 31 -13.85 9.61 11.79
N LEU A 32 -13.54 8.45 11.19
CA LEU A 32 -13.36 7.17 11.90
C LEU A 32 -12.05 7.10 12.72
N LEU A 33 -11.16 8.06 12.52
CA LEU A 33 -9.85 8.10 13.20
C LEU A 33 -9.85 9.00 14.43
N GLU A 34 -10.93 9.75 14.66
CA GLU A 34 -11.07 10.61 15.84
C GLU A 34 -11.15 9.77 17.12
N LEU A 35 -10.49 10.23 18.19
CA LEU A 35 -10.40 9.48 19.45
C LEU A 35 -11.76 9.26 20.11
N ASP A 36 -12.68 10.22 19.92
CA ASP A 36 -14.04 10.20 20.47
C ASP A 36 -15.09 9.75 19.45
N ALA A 37 -14.67 9.20 18.30
CA ALA A 37 -15.60 8.66 17.32
C ALA A 37 -16.44 7.53 17.96
N PRO A 38 -17.75 7.45 17.67
CA PRO A 38 -18.54 6.29 18.07
C PRO A 38 -17.83 5.01 17.61
N PRO A 39 -17.81 3.93 18.43
CA PRO A 39 -17.20 2.68 18.01
C PRO A 39 -17.80 2.30 16.67
N PRO A 40 -16.95 2.05 15.66
CA PRO A 40 -17.44 1.84 14.32
C PRO A 40 -18.27 0.53 14.30
N GLY A 41 -19.02 0.31 13.22
CA GLY A 41 -19.78 -0.93 13.03
C GLY A 41 -18.90 -2.18 13.24
N ARG A 42 -19.52 -3.34 13.49
CA ARG A 42 -18.77 -4.58 13.82
C ARG A 42 -17.71 -4.97 12.78
N ASP A 43 -17.83 -4.46 11.56
CA ASP A 43 -17.00 -4.79 10.41
C ASP A 43 -15.81 -3.82 10.21
N LEU A 44 -15.55 -2.95 11.19
CA LEU A 44 -14.52 -1.92 11.14
C LEU A 44 -13.58 -1.99 12.34
N ILE A 45 -12.28 -2.05 12.09
CA ILE A 45 -11.25 -2.11 13.14
C ILE A 45 -10.23 -0.98 12.95
N THR A 46 -10.06 -0.14 13.97
CA THR A 46 -9.03 0.90 14.00
C THR A 46 -7.95 0.58 15.02
N ALA A 47 -6.88 1.37 15.09
CA ALA A 47 -5.85 1.19 16.12
C ALA A 47 -6.39 1.38 17.55
N ASN A 48 -7.51 2.10 17.70
CA ASN A 48 -8.12 2.42 18.98
C ASN A 48 -9.20 1.43 19.41
N THR A 49 -9.67 0.56 18.51
CA THR A 49 -10.81 -0.36 18.75
C THR A 49 -10.41 -1.83 18.77
N ILE A 50 -9.10 -2.12 18.83
CA ILE A 50 -8.56 -3.48 18.89
C ILE A 50 -9.12 -4.19 20.14
N SER A 51 -9.74 -5.35 19.95
CA SER A 51 -10.25 -6.16 21.04
C SER A 51 -9.12 -6.73 21.89
N ALA A 52 -9.24 -6.64 23.22
CA ALA A 52 -8.30 -7.25 24.15
C ALA A 52 -8.44 -8.79 24.21
N THR A 53 -9.57 -9.32 23.75
CA THR A 53 -9.89 -10.76 23.82
C THR A 53 -9.85 -11.44 22.47
N GLU A 54 -9.96 -10.70 21.37
CA GLU A 54 -9.97 -11.23 20.01
C GLU A 54 -8.86 -10.57 19.20
N VAL A 55 -8.01 -11.38 18.57
CA VAL A 55 -6.95 -10.87 17.69
C VAL A 55 -7.59 -10.39 16.40
N ALA A 56 -7.46 -9.09 16.09
CA ALA A 56 -7.84 -8.57 14.79
C ALA A 56 -7.05 -9.29 13.69
N ILE A 57 -7.74 -9.73 12.63
CA ILE A 57 -7.14 -10.46 11.51
C ILE A 57 -7.20 -9.56 10.26
N PRO A 58 -6.05 -9.20 9.63
CA PRO A 58 -4.68 -9.44 10.10
C PRO A 58 -4.32 -8.63 11.35
N SER A 59 -3.36 -9.12 12.15
CA SER A 59 -2.87 -8.40 13.34
C SER A 59 -1.91 -7.28 12.95
N LEU A 60 -2.48 -6.12 12.59
CA LEU A 60 -1.72 -4.92 12.21
C LEU A 60 -0.89 -4.37 13.37
N TRP A 61 -1.36 -4.52 14.59
CA TRP A 61 -0.59 -4.16 15.79
C TRP A 61 0.71 -4.96 15.88
N TRP A 62 0.63 -6.29 15.71
CA TRP A 62 1.83 -7.11 15.74
C TRP A 62 2.77 -6.79 14.58
N ALA A 63 2.23 -6.60 13.37
CA ALA A 63 3.04 -6.20 12.22
C ALA A 63 3.78 -4.87 12.46
N LYS A 64 3.12 -3.89 13.10
CA LYS A 64 3.72 -2.62 13.51
C LYS A 64 4.89 -2.82 14.47
N GLU A 65 4.75 -3.68 15.47
CA GLU A 65 5.83 -4.02 16.42
C GLU A 65 7.00 -4.72 15.72
N GLN A 66 6.72 -5.64 14.79
CA GLN A 66 7.75 -6.39 14.07
C GLN A 66 8.58 -5.51 13.12
N PHE A 67 7.92 -4.66 12.33
CA PHE A 67 8.61 -3.87 11.31
C PHE A 67 9.25 -2.60 11.88
N ASN A 68 8.71 -2.07 12.99
CA ASN A 68 9.29 -1.00 13.81
C ASN A 68 9.90 0.18 13.02
N VAL A 69 9.26 0.55 11.90
CA VAL A 69 9.79 1.57 10.99
C VAL A 69 9.81 2.93 11.69
N VAL A 70 10.99 3.56 11.75
CA VAL A 70 11.24 4.79 12.53
C VAL A 70 10.82 4.64 14.01
N GLY A 71 11.15 3.50 14.62
CA GLY A 71 10.84 3.24 16.03
C GLY A 71 9.34 3.11 16.31
N GLY A 72 8.57 2.61 15.34
CA GLY A 72 7.14 2.35 15.47
C GLY A 72 6.27 3.61 15.40
N LYS A 73 6.88 4.77 15.16
CA LYS A 73 6.20 6.08 15.13
C LYS A 73 5.63 6.45 13.77
N LEU A 74 5.99 5.70 12.72
CA LEU A 74 5.53 6.00 11.37
C LEU A 74 4.02 5.84 11.22
N ILE A 75 3.40 4.84 11.85
CA ILE A 75 1.96 4.60 11.77
C ILE A 75 1.25 5.35 12.89
N ASN A 76 0.41 6.31 12.54
CA ASN A 76 -0.46 7.00 13.48
C ASN A 76 -1.69 6.16 13.82
N ASN A 77 -2.38 5.63 12.79
CA ASN A 77 -3.62 4.87 12.93
C ASN A 77 -3.85 3.99 11.67
N TRP A 78 -4.93 3.21 11.67
CA TRP A 78 -5.42 2.48 10.50
C TRP A 78 -6.94 2.29 10.58
N ILE A 79 -7.55 1.92 9.45
CA ILE A 79 -8.94 1.45 9.36
C ILE A 79 -8.91 0.16 8.55
N ALA A 80 -9.34 -0.95 9.14
CA ALA A 80 -9.56 -2.21 8.45
C ALA A 80 -11.05 -2.39 8.21
N TYR A 81 -11.43 -2.41 6.93
CA TYR A 81 -12.77 -2.63 6.41
C TYR A 81 -12.92 -4.13 6.12
N GLN A 82 -13.62 -4.86 6.98
CA GLN A 82 -13.64 -6.31 6.95
C GLN A 82 -14.44 -6.90 5.78
N ASP A 83 -15.49 -6.21 5.36
CA ASP A 83 -16.37 -6.61 4.26
C ASP A 83 -15.71 -6.32 2.91
N GLU A 84 -15.09 -5.15 2.79
CA GLU A 84 -14.39 -4.70 1.58
C GLU A 84 -13.02 -5.35 1.42
N LYS A 85 -12.53 -6.06 2.45
CA LYS A 85 -11.16 -6.58 2.52
C LYS A 85 -10.13 -5.52 2.16
N ARG A 86 -10.23 -4.37 2.83
CA ARG A 86 -9.37 -3.21 2.59
C ARG A 86 -8.80 -2.66 3.89
N ILE A 87 -7.56 -2.22 3.87
CA ILE A 87 -6.90 -1.58 5.01
C ILE A 87 -6.36 -0.23 4.56
N ASP A 88 -6.84 0.82 5.22
CA ASP A 88 -6.31 2.17 5.06
C ASP A 88 -5.39 2.49 6.23
N MET A 89 -4.08 2.53 5.98
CA MET A 89 -3.09 2.91 6.97
C MET A 89 -2.82 4.41 6.92
N VAL A 90 -2.79 5.05 8.08
CA VAL A 90 -2.49 6.47 8.22
C VAL A 90 -1.12 6.65 8.83
N VAL A 91 -0.21 7.22 8.05
CA VAL A 91 1.18 7.45 8.47
C VAL A 91 1.42 8.89 8.88
N ASN A 92 2.49 9.09 9.65
CA ASN A 92 3.03 10.40 9.95
C ASN A 92 3.69 10.99 8.70
N ALA A 93 3.09 12.03 8.12
CA ALA A 93 3.60 12.66 6.90
C ALA A 93 5.07 13.10 7.02
N GLN A 94 5.46 13.66 8.16
CA GLN A 94 6.84 14.12 8.38
C GLN A 94 7.83 12.95 8.40
N LEU A 95 7.48 11.85 9.07
CA LEU A 95 8.36 10.67 9.08
C LEU A 95 8.35 9.94 7.74
N TRP A 96 7.23 9.97 7.02
CA TRP A 96 7.12 9.40 5.68
C TRP A 96 8.02 10.09 4.66
N THR A 97 8.11 11.43 4.69
CA THR A 97 8.97 12.18 3.76
C THR A 97 10.46 11.94 3.99
N LEU A 98 10.85 11.49 5.19
CA LEU A 98 12.23 11.11 5.51
C LEU A 98 12.61 9.74 4.92
N LEU A 99 11.65 8.92 4.53
CA LEU A 99 11.92 7.65 3.85
C LEU A 99 12.30 7.94 2.40
N ASP A 100 13.32 7.26 1.89
CA ASP A 100 13.58 7.18 0.46
C ASP A 100 12.56 6.26 -0.23
N TYR A 101 12.63 6.18 -1.56
CA TYR A 101 11.74 5.32 -2.35
C TYR A 101 11.77 3.86 -1.85
N LEU A 102 12.96 3.33 -1.55
CA LEU A 102 13.11 1.95 -1.09
C LEU A 102 12.50 1.73 0.30
N GLY A 103 12.61 2.72 1.19
CA GLY A 103 11.99 2.71 2.52
C GLY A 103 10.46 2.70 2.43
N ARG A 104 9.88 3.53 1.56
CA ARG A 104 8.44 3.55 1.30
C ARG A 104 7.98 2.23 0.69
N TYR A 105 8.69 1.74 -0.34
CA TYR A 105 8.40 0.45 -0.96
C TYR A 105 8.44 -0.68 0.06
N ARG A 106 9.49 -0.75 0.89
CA ARG A 106 9.63 -1.78 1.92
C ARG A 106 8.49 -1.73 2.93
N PHE A 107 8.12 -0.54 3.39
CA PHE A 107 6.97 -0.35 4.29
C PHE A 107 5.70 -0.93 3.66
N VAL A 108 5.36 -0.49 2.45
CA VAL A 108 4.13 -0.90 1.76
C VAL A 108 4.15 -2.39 1.47
N ASN A 109 5.28 -2.95 1.01
CA ASN A 109 5.42 -4.36 0.72
C ASN A 109 5.27 -5.23 1.98
N ASN A 110 5.86 -4.82 3.10
CA ASN A 110 5.78 -5.58 4.35
C ASN A 110 4.35 -5.69 4.86
N PHE A 111 3.64 -4.56 4.95
CA PHE A 111 2.24 -4.56 5.40
C PHE A 111 1.29 -5.14 4.36
N GLY A 112 1.55 -4.89 3.07
CA GLY A 112 0.82 -5.52 1.97
C GLY A 112 0.92 -7.05 1.98
N THR A 113 2.11 -7.59 2.27
CA THR A 113 2.30 -9.04 2.40
C THR A 113 1.53 -9.61 3.59
N VAL A 114 1.57 -8.95 4.75
CA VAL A 114 0.77 -9.35 5.93
C VAL A 114 -0.72 -9.34 5.63
N ALA A 115 -1.21 -8.33 4.90
CA ALA A 115 -2.60 -8.17 4.54
C ALA A 115 -3.06 -9.20 3.49
N ARG A 116 -2.22 -9.45 2.49
CA ARG A 116 -2.46 -10.39 1.39
C ARG A 116 -2.74 -11.82 1.88
N ASP A 117 -2.09 -12.25 2.96
CA ASP A 117 -2.33 -13.58 3.55
C ASP A 117 -3.78 -13.76 4.06
N TYR A 118 -4.55 -12.67 4.14
CA TYR A 118 -5.96 -12.64 4.52
C TYR A 118 -6.85 -11.99 3.45
N GLU A 119 -6.33 -11.86 2.22
CA GLU A 119 -7.02 -11.30 1.06
C GLU A 119 -7.35 -9.80 1.18
N TYR A 120 -6.61 -9.05 2.00
CA TYR A 120 -6.80 -7.61 2.13
C TYR A 120 -5.89 -6.80 1.22
N ASP A 121 -6.47 -5.81 0.55
CA ASP A 121 -5.71 -4.73 -0.10
C ASP A 121 -5.29 -3.66 0.92
N VAL A 122 -4.18 -2.98 0.65
CA VAL A 122 -3.63 -1.93 1.51
C VAL A 122 -3.52 -0.61 0.76
N ARG A 123 -3.94 0.46 1.41
CA ARG A 123 -3.71 1.84 0.98
C ARG A 123 -3.03 2.60 2.09
N VAL A 124 -2.13 3.50 1.74
CA VAL A 124 -1.39 4.34 2.70
C VAL A 124 -1.76 5.78 2.46
N PHE A 125 -2.10 6.50 3.53
CA PHE A 125 -2.51 7.89 3.51
C PHE A 125 -1.71 8.73 4.51
N ASN A 126 -1.57 10.03 4.23
CA ASN A 126 -1.19 11.00 5.26
C ASN A 126 -2.39 11.41 6.11
N GLN A 127 -2.15 12.23 7.14
CA GLN A 127 -3.21 12.71 8.03
C GLN A 127 -4.21 13.67 7.34
N GLN A 128 -3.91 14.16 6.15
CA GLN A 128 -4.79 15.00 5.34
C GLN A 128 -5.67 14.18 4.38
N GLY A 129 -5.58 12.85 4.40
CA GLY A 129 -6.34 11.96 3.51
C GLY A 129 -5.75 11.86 2.10
N GLU A 130 -4.52 12.32 1.87
CA GLU A 130 -3.83 12.13 0.60
C GLU A 130 -3.23 10.73 0.51
N ARG A 131 -3.53 10.04 -0.59
CA ARG A 131 -3.03 8.68 -0.85
C ARG A 131 -1.57 8.72 -1.28
N LEU A 132 -0.73 8.04 -0.52
CA LEU A 132 0.72 7.99 -0.69
C LEU A 132 1.18 6.70 -1.35
N ALA A 133 0.47 5.59 -1.14
CA ALA A 133 0.81 4.30 -1.74
C ALA A 133 -0.38 3.33 -1.75
N THR A 134 -0.27 2.29 -2.57
CA THR A 134 -1.22 1.18 -2.62
C THR A 134 -0.49 -0.16 -2.78
N TYR A 135 -1.12 -1.22 -2.29
CA TYR A 135 -0.77 -2.62 -2.51
C TYR A 135 -2.09 -3.36 -2.77
N THR A 136 -2.33 -3.74 -4.02
CA THR A 136 -3.62 -4.30 -4.46
C THR A 136 -3.38 -5.62 -5.16
N CYS A 137 -4.16 -6.65 -4.88
CA CYS A 137 -3.96 -7.97 -5.47
C CYS A 137 -5.19 -8.50 -6.19
N ASN A 138 -4.94 -9.32 -7.21
CA ASN A 138 -5.92 -10.26 -7.73
C ASN A 138 -5.79 -11.59 -6.96
N TYR A 139 -6.82 -11.94 -6.20
CA TYR A 139 -6.88 -13.19 -5.42
C TYR A 139 -7.57 -14.36 -6.15
N THR A 140 -8.02 -14.15 -7.40
CA THR A 140 -8.63 -15.21 -8.23
C THR A 140 -7.67 -16.38 -8.54
N PRO A 141 -6.40 -16.16 -8.91
CA PRO A 141 -5.45 -17.25 -9.13
C PRO A 141 -4.98 -17.88 -7.80
N GLU A 142 -4.48 -19.13 -7.87
CA GLU A 142 -3.92 -19.86 -6.71
C GLU A 142 -2.77 -19.10 -6.02
N LEU A 143 -1.99 -18.34 -6.79
CA LEU A 143 -1.00 -17.41 -6.27
C LEU A 143 -1.45 -15.97 -6.55
N PRO A 144 -1.74 -15.16 -5.52
CA PRO A 144 -2.20 -13.79 -5.71
C PRO A 144 -1.20 -12.96 -6.52
N VAL A 145 -1.72 -12.18 -7.46
CA VAL A 145 -0.91 -11.29 -8.28
C VAL A 145 -1.13 -9.86 -7.81
N CYS A 146 -0.08 -9.26 -7.26
CA CYS A 146 -0.15 -7.98 -6.56
C CYS A 146 0.62 -6.89 -7.28
N GLU A 147 0.09 -5.67 -7.22
CA GLU A 147 0.73 -4.46 -7.68
C GLU A 147 0.91 -3.50 -6.51
N LEU A 148 2.11 -2.94 -6.41
CA LEU A 148 2.50 -1.96 -5.41
C LEU A 148 2.84 -0.66 -6.12
N GLU A 149 2.14 0.42 -5.76
CA GLU A 149 2.39 1.76 -6.26
C GLU A 149 2.79 2.67 -5.10
N VAL A 150 3.91 3.38 -5.21
CA VAL A 150 4.27 4.49 -4.31
C VAL A 150 4.14 5.78 -5.10
N VAL A 151 3.27 6.68 -4.63
CA VAL A 151 3.05 7.98 -5.25
C VAL A 151 4.26 8.87 -4.92
N ALA A 152 4.94 9.33 -5.96
CA ALA A 152 6.20 10.09 -5.89
C ALA A 152 6.05 11.54 -5.37
N SER A 153 4.92 11.94 -4.78
CA SER A 153 4.62 13.36 -4.54
C SER A 153 5.35 13.99 -3.35
N PHE A 154 6.11 13.24 -2.54
CA PHE A 154 6.82 13.82 -1.40
C PHE A 154 8.24 13.28 -1.21
N GLY A 155 9.25 14.14 -1.40
CA GLY A 155 10.66 13.87 -1.09
C GLY A 155 11.53 13.72 -2.33
N GLN A 156 12.84 14.01 -2.20
CA GLN A 156 13.80 13.85 -3.29
C GLN A 156 13.92 12.37 -3.65
N ASP A 157 13.19 11.95 -4.67
CA ASP A 157 13.29 10.60 -5.22
C ASP A 157 14.75 10.35 -5.63
N SER A 158 15.46 9.58 -4.80
CA SER A 158 16.90 9.36 -4.94
C SER A 158 17.25 8.34 -6.03
N LEU A 159 16.37 8.15 -7.01
CA LEU A 159 16.65 7.34 -8.20
C LEU A 159 16.37 8.18 -9.44
N SER A 160 17.25 9.14 -9.69
CA SER A 160 17.43 9.69 -11.03
C SER A 160 17.99 8.57 -11.93
N VAL A 161 17.10 7.81 -12.56
CA VAL A 161 17.48 6.92 -13.67
C VAL A 161 17.73 7.81 -14.89
N PRO A 162 18.97 7.95 -15.38
CA PRO A 162 19.22 8.68 -16.62
C PRO A 162 18.61 7.86 -17.76
N ARG A 163 17.75 8.48 -18.58
CA ARG A 163 17.43 7.90 -19.88
C ARG A 163 18.69 8.02 -20.74
N GLN A 164 19.26 6.88 -21.12
CA GLN A 164 20.19 6.79 -22.25
C GLN A 164 19.40 6.54 -23.53
#